data_AF-A0A1L8TMC4-F1
#
_entry.id   AF-A0A1L8TMC4-F1
#
_cell.length_a   1.000
_cell.length_b   1.000
_cell.length_c   1.000
_cell.angle_alpha   90.00
_cell.angle_beta   90.00
_cell.angle_gamma   90.00
#
_symmetry.space_group_name_H-M   'P 1'
#
loop_
_entity.id
_entity.type
_entity.pdbx_description
1 polymer ?
#
loop_
_entity_poly.entity_id
_entity_poly.type
_entity_poly.pdbx_seq_one_letter_code
_entity_poly.pdbx_strand_id
1 'polypeptide(L)' 'MYFENEVGKVCIENNYVYVELEMYTIKITPKIEDKENRELFLKNEFEAHVELLEKSIE' A
#
# COMPACT_ATOMS: atom_id res chain seq x y z
N MET A 1 -6.44 -0.54 -6.34
CA MET A 1 -5.61 0.68 -6.48
C MET A 1 -4.18 0.23 -6.73
N TYR A 2 -3.38 0.95 -7.53
CA TYR A 2 -2.05 0.51 -7.97
C TYR A 2 -1.11 1.70 -8.22
N PHE A 3 0.16 1.57 -7.85
CA PHE A 3 1.25 2.51 -8.12
C PHE A 3 2.57 1.74 -8.27
N GLU A 4 3.45 2.17 -9.17
CA GLU A 4 4.76 1.56 -9.42
C GLU A 4 5.76 2.61 -9.90
N ASN A 5 7.01 2.50 -9.44
CA ASN A 5 8.15 3.27 -9.89
C ASN A 5 9.42 2.38 -9.93
N GLU A 6 10.60 2.97 -10.15
CA GLU A 6 11.86 2.22 -10.23
C GLU A 6 12.30 1.57 -8.91
N VAL A 7 11.77 2.01 -7.76
CA VAL A 7 12.12 1.50 -6.43
C VAL A 7 11.19 0.35 -6.00
N GLY A 8 9.94 0.34 -6.50
CA GLY A 8 8.98 -0.70 -6.18
C GLY A 8 7.55 -0.34 -6.56
N LYS A 9 6.58 -1.07 -5.98
CA LYS A 9 5.15 -0.90 -6.25
C LYS A 9 4.29 -1.05 -5.01
N VAL A 10 3.13 -0.38 -5.01
CA VAL A 10 2.08 -0.51 -4.01
C VAL A 10 0.79 -0.91 -4.69
N CYS A 11 0.05 -1.87 -4.15
CA CYS A 11 -1.29 -2.19 -4.64
C CYS A 11 -2.26 -2.58 -3.52
N ILE A 12 -3.55 -2.39 -3.78
CA ILE A 12 -4.63 -2.89 -2.91
C ILE A 12 -5.29 -4.07 -3.60
N GLU A 13 -5.19 -5.26 -3.01
CA GLU A 13 -5.81 -6.49 -3.50
C GLU A 13 -6.37 -7.34 -2.36
N ASN A 14 -7.51 -7.98 -2.59
CA ASN A 14 -8.15 -8.91 -1.64
C ASN A 14 -8.35 -8.32 -0.22
N ASN A 15 -8.55 -7.00 -0.11
CA ASN A 15 -8.63 -6.25 1.14
C ASN A 15 -7.33 -6.19 1.95
N TYR A 16 -6.19 -6.16 1.27
CA TYR A 16 -4.86 -5.95 1.80
C TYR A 16 -4.12 -4.90 0.99
N VAL A 17 -3.17 -4.21 1.60
CA VAL A 17 -2.19 -3.39 0.87
C VAL A 17 -0.91 -4.21 0.74
N TYR A 18 -0.40 -4.32 -0.47
CA TYR A 18 0.89 -4.93 -0.76
C TYR A 18 1.89 -3.85 -1.14
N VAL A 19 3.09 -3.94 -0.59
CA VAL A 19 4.25 -3.11 -0.95
C VAL A 19 5.34 -4.06 -1.40
N GLU A 20 5.70 -4.01 -2.67
CA GLU A 20 6.76 -4.83 -3.25
C GLU A 20 7.95 -3.95 -3.60
N LEU A 21 9.08 -4.25 -2.96
CA LEU A 21 10.39 -3.65 -3.23
C LEU A 21 11.31 -4.73 -3.83
N GLU A 22 12.47 -4.35 -4.37
CA GLU A 22 13.37 -5.27 -5.08
C GLU A 22 13.67 -6.58 -4.32
N MET A 23 13.79 -6.52 -2.99
CA MET A 23 14.20 -7.66 -2.17
C MET A 23 13.09 -8.29 -1.33
N TYR A 24 11.94 -7.63 -1.19
CA TYR A 24 10.89 -8.10 -0.29
C TYR A 24 9.50 -7.59 -0.62
N THR A 25 8.51 -8.33 -0.13
CA THR A 25 7.10 -7.96 -0.19
C THR A 25 6.54 -7.82 1.21
N ILE A 26 5.91 -6.69 1.51
CA ILE A 26 5.16 -6.44 2.74
C ILE A 26 3.67 -6.57 2.42
N LYS A 27 2.94 -7.27 3.30
CA LYS A 27 1.48 -7.35 3.26
C LYS A 27 0.89 -6.70 4.51
N ILE A 28 0.10 -5.66 4.31
CA ILE A 28 -0.56 -4.90 5.37
C ILE A 28 -2.03 -5.30 5.42
N THR A 29 -2.47 -5.70 6.61
CA THR A 29 -3.84 -6.18 6.85
C THR A 29 -4.59 -5.23 7.78
N PRO A 30 -5.77 -4.72 7.38
CA PRO A 30 -6.63 -3.98 8.28
C PRO A 30 -7.09 -4.85 9.46
N LYS A 31 -6.99 -4.33 10.68
CA LYS A 31 -7.51 -4.98 11.90
C LYS A 31 -9.00 -4.73 12.14
N ILE A 32 -9.64 -3.89 11.33
CA ILE A 32 -11.01 -3.43 11.53
C ILE A 32 -11.99 -4.35 10.78
N GLU A 33 -13.06 -4.76 11.46
CA GLU A 33 -14.11 -5.62 10.89
C GLU A 33 -15.19 -4.84 10.12
N ASP A 34 -15.37 -3.55 10.44
CA ASP A 34 -16.31 -2.67 9.76
C ASP A 34 -15.87 -2.34 8.33
N LYS A 35 -16.80 -2.40 7.38
CA LYS A 35 -16.50 -2.29 5.94
C LYS A 35 -16.09 -0.87 5.52
N GLU A 36 -16.79 0.17 5.98
CA GLU A 36 -16.47 1.55 5.59
C GLU A 36 -15.10 1.98 6.13
N ASN A 37 -14.84 1.69 7.41
CA ASN A 37 -13.55 1.99 8.02
C ASN A 37 -12.41 1.18 7.41
N ARG A 38 -12.69 -0.04 6.94
CA ARG A 38 -11.71 -0.87 6.24
C ARG A 38 -11.30 -0.27 4.90
N GLU A 39 -12.25 0.19 4.09
CA GLU A 39 -11.93 0.86 2.81
C GLU A 39 -11.11 2.12 3.03
N LEU A 40 -11.48 2.94 4.03
CA LEU A 40 -10.73 4.14 4.40
C LEU A 40 -9.31 3.80 4.85
N PHE A 41 -9.13 2.78 5.70
CA PHE A 41 -7.81 2.30 6.12
C PHE A 41 -6.95 1.88 4.91
N LEU A 42 -7.49 1.05 4.02
CA LEU A 42 -6.76 0.56 2.85
C LEU A 42 -6.31 1.71 1.94
N LYS A 43 -7.16 2.71 1.76
CA LYS A 43 -6.83 3.92 0.98
C LYS A 43 -5.72 4.73 1.64
N ASN A 44 -5.85 5.03 2.94
CA ASN A 44 -4.85 5.82 3.66
C ASN A 44 -3.48 5.14 3.69
N GLU A 45 -3.45 3.82 3.94
CA GLU A 45 -2.20 3.04 3.92
C GLU A 45 -1.57 3.03 2.52
N PHE A 46 -2.38 2.88 1.47
CA PHE A 46 -1.87 2.96 0.10
C PHE A 46 -1.22 4.32 -0.19
N GLU A 47 -1.93 5.41 0.09
CA GLU A 47 -1.44 6.78 -0.17
C GLU A 47 -0.14 7.06 0.59
N ALA A 48 -0.04 6.66 1.86
CA ALA A 48 1.16 6.84 2.66
C ALA A 48 2.39 6.10 2.08
N HIS A 49 2.21 4.88 1.57
CA HIS A 49 3.31 4.11 1.00
C HIS A 49 3.71 4.59 -0.40
N VAL A 50 2.77 5.12 -1.18
CA VAL A 50 3.09 5.80 -2.44
C VAL A 50 3.97 7.01 -2.19
N GLU A 51 3.61 7.87 -1.23
CA GLU A 51 4.40 9.06 -0.87
C GLU A 51 5.84 8.69 -0.46
N LEU A 52 6.01 7.60 0.30
CA LEU A 52 7.33 7.11 0.69
C LEU A 52 8.16 6.62 -0.51
N LEU A 53 7.53 5.92 -1.45
CA LEU A 53 8.18 5.44 -2.67
C LEU A 53 8.57 6.59 -3.60
N GLU A 54 7.74 7.61 -3.73
CA GLU A 54 8.05 8.81 -4.52
C GLU A 54 9.24 9.58 -3.94
N LYS A 55 9.28 9.78 -2.61
CA LYS A 55 10.40 10.43 -1.91
C LYS A 55 11.72 9.65 -1.97
N SER A 56 11.69 8.37 -2.30
CA SER A 56 12.90 7.53 -2.38
C SER A 56 13.67 7.72 -3.69
N ILE A 57 13.07 8.40 -4.69
CA ILE A 57 13.69 8.74 -5.98
C ILE A 57 14.37 10.12 -5.94
N GLU A 58 13.94 11.01 -5.04
CA GLU A 58 14.49 12.37 -4.85
C GLU A 58 15.81 12.38 -4.09
#